data_AF-A0A1V6K1Z1-F1
#
_entry.id   AF-A0A1V6K1Z1-F1
#
_cell.length_a   1.000
_cell.length_b   1.000
_cell.length_c   1.000
_cell.angle_alpha   90.00
_cell.angle_beta   90.00
_cell.angle_gamma   90.00
#
_symmetry.space_group_name_H-M   'P 1'
#
loop_
_entity.id
_entity.type
_entity.pdbx_description
1 polymer ?
#
loop_
_entity_poly.entity_id
_entity_poly.type
_entity_poly.pdbx_seq_one_letter_code
_entity_poly.pdbx_strand_id
1 'polypeptide(L)'
;MSEYELRSMAQELLERAKRDPDGFIELEKRGITVVQIGSLRISIARRPFADGMEITVVRPLVDLSLDDYDMAPEIRQRILGNRRGVLIAGPPGAGKTTLAQGLATFLADHDFIVKTMEAPRDLQVPDHITQYMALEGSMANTAEALLLVRPDYVIFDEIRKNEDFNVYADMRLAGMGMVGVVHAMEVHDCLQRFCDRVDYSILPQIINTVIFVVQGAITKMYDLELTIKAPEGMPGETHVRPVIVVRDHARQETEIEIFRYEGETLVMPLTRVAVEPPAVLEPAPVVAAAAAAPEPGENVAWKVAEKEVQREIGRYTSGPVDVRIISDNKAVVYIEDKDVPAAIGKGGKNVSAIVNKLGIGIDIRPHSELEAKKPVEEEMQLAGGIRIRIDKKQLTIISPENKGKIVDVFAGKEYLFTATVNEEGDILLAKNSTIAQEMIKRYNEGETIRLRPV
;
A
#
# COMPACT_ATOMS: atom_id res chain seq x y z
N MET A 1 28.95 39.37 -2.03
CA MET A 1 29.27 39.32 -3.47
C MET A 1 28.40 40.32 -4.20
N SER A 2 28.96 41.02 -5.18
CA SER A 2 28.18 41.90 -6.07
C SER A 2 27.44 41.08 -7.14
N GLU A 3 26.39 41.65 -7.74
CA GLU A 3 25.69 41.00 -8.86
C GLU A 3 26.63 40.78 -10.06
N TYR A 4 27.62 41.64 -10.24
CA TYR A 4 28.64 41.51 -11.28
C TYR A 4 29.54 40.28 -11.06
N GLU A 5 29.99 40.06 -9.83
CA GLU A 5 30.78 38.87 -9.46
C GLU A 5 29.98 37.58 -9.69
N LEU A 6 28.70 37.55 -9.29
CA LEU A 6 27.81 36.43 -9.54
C LEU A 6 27.64 36.15 -11.04
N ARG A 7 27.50 37.20 -11.86
CA ARG A 7 27.42 37.04 -13.33
C ARG A 7 28.70 36.43 -13.90
N SER A 8 29.86 36.91 -13.45
CA SER A 8 31.15 36.38 -13.88
C SER A 8 31.30 34.90 -13.50
N MET A 9 30.99 34.56 -12.25
CA MET A 9 31.05 33.16 -11.77
C MET A 9 30.08 32.26 -12.53
N ALA A 10 28.83 32.71 -12.76
CA ALA A 10 27.87 31.94 -13.54
C ALA A 10 28.35 31.69 -14.96
N GLN A 11 28.95 32.69 -15.61
CA GLN A 11 29.49 32.52 -16.95
C GLN A 11 30.64 31.51 -16.98
N GLU A 12 31.56 31.60 -16.01
CA GLU A 12 32.65 30.64 -15.88
C GLU A 12 32.14 29.20 -15.64
N LEU A 13 31.15 29.03 -14.77
CA LEU A 13 30.54 27.73 -14.50
C LEU A 13 29.84 27.16 -15.74
N LEU A 14 29.14 27.99 -16.52
CA LEU A 14 28.49 27.57 -17.76
C LEU A 14 29.51 27.22 -18.86
N GLU A 15 30.60 27.98 -18.97
CA GLU A 15 31.68 27.66 -19.91
C GLU A 15 32.39 26.37 -19.52
N ARG A 16 32.62 26.16 -18.21
CA ARG A 16 33.20 24.93 -17.69
C ARG A 16 32.29 23.74 -17.92
N ALA A 17 30.99 23.85 -17.62
CA ALA A 17 30.01 22.79 -17.87
C ALA A 17 29.92 22.37 -19.34
N LYS A 18 30.29 23.24 -20.30
CA LYS A 18 30.33 22.90 -21.74
C LYS A 18 31.64 22.28 -22.20
N ARG A 19 32.73 22.46 -21.44
CA ARG A 19 34.09 22.01 -21.81
C ARG A 19 34.54 20.78 -21.03
N ASP A 20 34.02 20.62 -19.82
CA ASP A 20 34.34 19.50 -18.95
C ASP A 20 33.72 18.21 -19.54
N PRO A 21 34.47 17.11 -19.67
CA PRO A 21 33.94 15.83 -20.16
C PRO A 21 32.75 15.33 -19.32
N ASP A 22 32.76 15.62 -18.02
CA ASP A 22 31.72 15.26 -17.05
C ASP A 22 30.78 16.45 -16.75
N GLY A 23 30.81 17.47 -17.62
CA GLY A 23 29.97 18.65 -17.57
C GLY A 23 28.76 18.49 -18.48
N PHE A 24 27.56 18.73 -17.95
CA PHE A 24 26.37 18.87 -18.78
C PHE A 24 25.32 19.81 -18.17
N ILE A 25 24.45 20.33 -19.03
CA ILE A 25 23.34 21.22 -18.65
C ILE A 25 22.09 20.36 -18.49
N GLU A 26 21.64 20.16 -17.25
CA GLU A 26 20.41 19.41 -16.92
C GLU A 26 19.16 20.16 -17.36
N LEU A 27 19.13 21.46 -17.09
CA LEU A 27 17.96 22.30 -17.31
C LEU A 27 18.41 23.71 -17.71
N GLU A 28 17.88 24.19 -18.82
CA GLU A 28 18.00 25.60 -19.20
C GLU A 28 16.62 26.17 -19.48
N LYS A 29 16.13 27.02 -18.58
CA LYS A 29 14.86 27.75 -18.71
C LYS A 29 15.07 29.23 -18.46
N ARG A 30 14.06 30.04 -18.81
CA ARG A 30 14.13 31.49 -18.61
C ARG A 30 14.23 31.82 -17.12
N GLY A 31 15.42 32.22 -16.69
CA GLY A 31 15.72 32.64 -15.31
C GLY A 31 16.32 31.56 -14.41
N ILE A 32 16.43 30.31 -14.86
CA ILE A 32 17.12 29.25 -14.09
C ILE A 32 17.91 28.34 -15.02
N THR A 33 19.14 28.05 -14.62
CA THR A 33 19.99 27.05 -15.28
C THR A 33 20.52 26.09 -14.22
N VAL A 34 20.38 24.79 -14.44
CA VAL A 34 20.96 23.75 -13.59
C VAL A 34 22.00 23.03 -14.40
N VAL A 35 23.23 22.97 -13.87
CA VAL A 35 24.36 22.29 -14.49
C VAL A 35 25.00 21.34 -13.50
N GLN A 36 25.54 20.25 -14.03
CA GLN A 36 26.34 19.29 -13.29
C GLN A 36 27.77 19.35 -13.83
N ILE A 37 28.75 19.44 -12.93
CA ILE A 37 30.18 19.43 -13.25
C ILE A 37 30.85 18.42 -12.33
N GLY A 38 31.17 17.25 -12.88
CA GLY A 38 31.61 16.11 -12.08
C GLY A 38 30.58 15.77 -11.00
N SER A 39 31.01 15.74 -9.73
CA SER A 39 30.13 15.45 -8.59
C SER A 39 29.34 16.66 -8.08
N LEU A 40 29.52 17.85 -8.64
CA LEU A 40 28.88 19.08 -8.14
C LEU A 40 27.61 19.37 -8.93
N ARG A 41 26.49 19.55 -8.21
CA ARG A 41 25.25 20.05 -8.78
C ARG A 41 25.12 21.54 -8.52
N ILE A 42 24.97 22.31 -9.57
CA ILE A 42 25.01 23.78 -9.53
C ILE A 42 23.71 24.34 -10.09
N SER A 43 22.95 25.08 -9.28
CA SER A 43 21.80 25.85 -9.76
C SER A 43 22.15 27.33 -9.82
N ILE A 44 21.82 27.96 -10.95
CA ILE A 44 22.04 29.38 -11.23
C ILE A 44 20.67 29.99 -11.47
N ALA A 45 20.18 30.79 -10.52
CA ALA A 45 18.90 31.48 -10.62
C ALA A 45 19.11 32.98 -10.84
N ARG A 46 18.24 33.61 -11.65
CA ARG A 46 18.26 35.04 -11.98
C ARG A 46 16.88 35.55 -12.34
N ARG A 47 16.72 36.88 -12.39
CA ARG A 47 15.50 37.53 -12.89
C ARG A 47 15.15 37.03 -14.31
N PRO A 48 13.87 36.77 -14.62
CA PRO A 48 12.67 37.04 -13.81
C PRO A 48 12.24 35.90 -12.85
N PHE A 49 12.97 34.79 -12.79
CA PHE A 49 12.58 33.63 -11.97
C PHE A 49 12.87 33.83 -10.48
N ALA A 50 13.95 34.56 -10.16
CA ALA A 50 14.34 34.95 -8.82
C ALA A 50 14.41 36.48 -8.69
N ASP A 51 14.32 36.99 -7.46
CA ASP A 51 14.38 38.43 -7.16
C ASP A 51 15.77 39.05 -7.37
N GLY A 52 16.81 38.20 -7.39
CA GLY A 52 18.20 38.54 -7.60
C GLY A 52 18.93 37.40 -8.31
N MET A 53 20.26 37.54 -8.42
CA MET A 53 21.10 36.46 -8.92
C MET A 53 21.58 35.58 -7.76
N GLU A 54 21.52 34.27 -7.94
CA GLU A 54 21.90 33.28 -6.95
C GLU A 54 22.61 32.12 -7.63
N ILE A 55 23.63 31.58 -6.97
CA ILE A 55 24.32 30.35 -7.38
C ILE A 55 24.36 29.43 -6.16
N THR A 56 23.74 28.26 -6.25
CA THR A 56 23.82 27.21 -5.23
C THR A 56 24.66 26.07 -5.76
N VAL A 57 25.65 25.62 -4.98
CA VAL A 57 26.52 24.47 -5.32
C VAL A 57 26.35 23.41 -4.24
N VAL A 58 25.97 22.22 -4.65
CA VAL A 58 25.78 21.06 -3.76
C VAL A 58 26.79 19.99 -4.11
N ARG A 59 27.49 19.47 -3.10
CA ARG A 59 28.29 18.24 -3.20
C ARG A 59 27.54 17.11 -2.49
N PRO A 60 27.41 15.93 -3.10
CA PRO A 60 26.91 14.74 -2.42
C PRO A 60 27.82 14.36 -1.25
N LEU A 61 27.20 13.94 -0.15
CA LEU A 61 27.90 13.71 1.11
C LEU A 61 28.40 12.26 1.32
N VAL A 62 27.98 11.28 0.51
CA VAL A 62 28.19 9.88 0.86
C VAL A 62 28.43 8.97 -0.35
N ASP A 63 29.62 8.38 -0.42
CA ASP A 63 29.90 7.16 -1.19
C ASP A 63 29.67 5.97 -0.24
N LEU A 64 28.54 5.28 -0.38
CA LEU A 64 28.31 4.00 0.30
C LEU A 64 28.59 2.88 -0.70
N SER A 65 29.35 1.89 -0.25
CA SER A 65 29.50 0.64 -0.97
C SER A 65 28.36 -0.31 -0.62
N LEU A 66 28.13 -1.33 -1.46
CA LEU A 66 27.15 -2.37 -1.15
C LEU A 66 27.51 -3.11 0.15
N ASP A 67 28.79 -3.23 0.49
CA ASP A 67 29.27 -3.91 1.70
C ASP A 67 28.85 -3.22 3.01
N ASP A 68 28.48 -1.95 2.95
CA ASP A 68 28.06 -1.19 4.12
C ASP A 68 26.63 -1.53 4.59
N TYR A 69 25.92 -2.38 3.85
CA TYR A 69 24.56 -2.80 4.16
C TYR A 69 24.51 -4.20 4.80
N ASP A 70 23.75 -4.35 5.88
CA ASP A 70 23.63 -5.63 6.62
C ASP A 70 23.20 -6.82 5.74
N MET A 71 22.35 -6.57 4.74
CA MET A 71 21.81 -7.59 3.82
C MET A 71 22.62 -7.76 2.52
N ALA A 72 23.85 -7.23 2.48
CA ALA A 72 24.69 -7.28 1.29
C ALA A 72 24.92 -8.72 0.76
N PRO A 73 25.26 -9.72 1.59
CA PRO A 73 25.53 -11.07 1.10
C PRO A 73 24.34 -11.68 0.34
N GLU A 74 23.13 -11.51 0.86
CA GLU A 74 21.90 -12.03 0.28
C GLU A 74 21.58 -11.35 -1.06
N ILE A 75 21.76 -10.02 -1.11
CA ILE A 75 21.54 -9.23 -2.33
C ILE A 75 22.55 -9.65 -3.41
N ARG A 76 23.82 -9.83 -3.05
CA ARG A 76 24.88 -10.31 -3.96
C ARG A 76 24.53 -11.67 -4.57
N GLN A 77 24.14 -12.63 -3.74
CA GLN A 77 23.79 -13.96 -4.22
C GLN A 77 22.65 -13.92 -5.24
N ARG A 78 21.66 -13.05 -5.02
CA ARG A 78 20.48 -12.91 -5.90
C ARG A 78 20.84 -12.27 -7.23
N ILE A 79 21.56 -11.15 -7.18
CA ILE A 79 21.85 -10.34 -8.36
C ILE A 79 22.92 -11.00 -9.25
N LEU A 80 23.84 -11.78 -8.68
CA LEU A 80 24.76 -12.59 -9.49
C LEU A 80 24.08 -13.83 -10.09
N GLY A 81 22.99 -14.31 -9.47
CA GLY A 81 22.26 -15.50 -9.88
C GLY A 81 21.21 -15.24 -10.96
N ASN A 82 20.12 -16.02 -10.88
CA ASN A 82 19.00 -15.95 -11.83
C ASN A 82 17.96 -14.88 -11.45
N ARG A 83 18.08 -14.26 -10.27
CA ARG A 83 17.13 -13.29 -9.74
C ARG A 83 17.49 -11.86 -10.16
N ARG A 84 17.44 -11.63 -11.47
CA ARG A 84 17.88 -10.37 -12.11
C ARG A 84 16.82 -9.28 -12.21
N GLY A 85 15.81 -9.31 -11.36
CA GLY A 85 14.66 -8.39 -11.42
C GLY A 85 14.44 -7.76 -10.06
N VAL A 86 15.14 -6.67 -9.80
CA VAL A 86 15.25 -6.04 -8.48
C VAL A 86 14.56 -4.69 -8.50
N LEU A 87 13.67 -4.47 -7.54
CA LEU A 87 13.13 -3.14 -7.25
C LEU A 87 13.68 -2.62 -5.92
N ILE A 88 14.08 -1.36 -5.90
CA ILE A 88 14.45 -0.62 -4.69
C ILE A 88 13.31 0.35 -4.41
N ALA A 89 12.57 0.10 -3.34
CA ALA A 89 11.42 0.88 -2.90
C ALA A 89 11.70 1.59 -1.57
N GLY A 90 10.98 2.67 -1.30
CA GLY A 90 11.16 3.48 -0.08
C GLY A 90 10.81 4.95 -0.27
N PRO A 91 10.62 5.70 0.83
CA PRO A 91 10.21 7.10 0.78
C PRO A 91 11.24 7.98 0.05
N PRO A 92 10.85 9.17 -0.43
CA PRO A 92 11.81 10.16 -0.92
C PRO A 92 12.91 10.45 0.10
N GLY A 93 14.17 10.58 -0.36
CA GLY A 93 15.31 10.82 0.52
C GLY A 93 15.78 9.61 1.35
N ALA A 94 15.22 8.41 1.14
CA ALA A 94 15.59 7.22 1.91
C ALA A 94 16.97 6.61 1.59
N GLY A 95 17.73 7.13 0.63
CA GLY A 95 19.01 6.53 0.20
C GLY A 95 18.91 5.44 -0.86
N LYS A 96 17.77 5.36 -1.58
CA LYS A 96 17.56 4.36 -2.65
C LYS A 96 18.55 4.49 -3.81
N THR A 97 18.74 5.72 -4.30
CA THR A 97 19.69 6.03 -5.37
C THR A 97 21.11 5.65 -4.95
N THR A 98 21.47 5.87 -3.68
CA THR A 98 22.76 5.44 -3.14
C THR A 98 22.93 3.92 -3.16
N LEU A 99 21.91 3.16 -2.76
CA LEU A 99 21.95 1.70 -2.91
C LEU A 99 22.02 1.26 -4.38
N ALA A 100 21.30 1.95 -5.27
CA ALA A 100 21.35 1.68 -6.71
C ALA A 100 22.76 1.93 -7.29
N GLN A 101 23.45 2.99 -6.87
CA GLN A 101 24.85 3.28 -7.22
C GLN A 101 25.79 2.15 -6.73
N GLY A 102 25.63 1.72 -5.47
CA GLY A 102 26.41 0.63 -4.90
C GLY A 102 26.20 -0.69 -5.65
N LEU A 103 24.96 -1.01 -6.04
CA LEU A 103 24.66 -2.18 -6.87
C LEU A 103 25.23 -2.06 -8.29
N ALA A 104 25.15 -0.89 -8.91
CA ALA A 104 25.70 -0.64 -10.24
C ALA A 104 27.21 -0.91 -10.26
N THR A 105 27.92 -0.33 -9.29
CA THR A 105 29.37 -0.46 -9.13
C THR A 105 29.76 -1.90 -8.84
N PHE A 106 29.07 -2.55 -7.88
CA PHE A 106 29.30 -3.95 -7.56
C PHE A 106 29.13 -4.88 -8.78
N LEU A 107 28.08 -4.68 -9.58
CA LEU A 107 27.85 -5.48 -10.79
C LEU A 107 28.95 -5.27 -11.82
N ALA A 108 29.37 -4.02 -12.03
CA ALA A 108 30.42 -3.71 -12.99
C ALA A 108 31.79 -4.27 -12.56
N ASP A 109 32.10 -4.24 -11.26
CA ASP A 109 33.29 -4.87 -10.66
C ASP A 109 33.28 -6.41 -10.80
N HIS A 110 32.11 -7.00 -11.06
CA HIS A 110 31.92 -8.42 -11.37
C HIS A 110 31.80 -8.71 -12.88
N ASP A 111 32.42 -7.87 -13.72
CA ASP A 111 32.53 -8.01 -15.17
C ASP A 111 31.20 -7.96 -15.94
N PHE A 112 30.10 -7.50 -15.31
CA PHE A 112 28.84 -7.28 -16.02
C PHE A 112 28.85 -5.95 -16.79
N ILE A 113 28.25 -5.94 -17.97
CA ILE A 113 28.01 -4.71 -18.73
C ILE A 113 26.81 -4.00 -18.12
N VAL A 114 27.07 -3.02 -17.25
CA VAL A 114 26.05 -2.20 -16.59
C VAL A 114 25.87 -0.88 -17.34
N LYS A 115 24.62 -0.47 -17.54
CA LYS A 115 24.22 0.85 -18.05
C LYS A 115 23.17 1.46 -17.13
N THR A 116 23.08 2.77 -17.06
CA THR A 116 22.02 3.45 -16.28
C THR A 116 21.03 4.17 -17.19
N MET A 117 19.80 4.32 -16.72
CA MET A 117 18.76 5.15 -17.28
C MET A 117 18.22 6.04 -16.16
N GLU A 118 18.33 7.36 -16.34
CA GLU A 118 18.01 8.31 -15.26
C GLU A 118 17.72 9.71 -15.82
N ALA A 119 16.77 10.41 -15.20
CA ALA A 119 16.49 11.81 -15.51
C ALA A 119 16.00 12.53 -14.25
N PRO A 120 16.82 13.38 -13.62
CA PRO A 120 18.18 13.81 -14.01
C PRO A 120 19.27 12.73 -13.72
N ARG A 121 20.53 12.98 -14.10
CA ARG A 121 21.66 12.07 -13.83
C ARG A 121 22.20 12.22 -12.40
N ASP A 122 21.45 11.69 -11.44
CA ASP A 122 21.79 11.74 -10.01
C ASP A 122 22.71 10.58 -9.56
N LEU A 123 22.82 9.50 -10.34
CA LEU A 123 23.74 8.40 -10.05
C LEU A 123 25.21 8.86 -10.18
N GLN A 124 26.02 8.46 -9.22
CA GLN A 124 27.47 8.63 -9.20
C GLN A 124 28.08 7.26 -9.31
N VAL A 125 28.58 6.97 -10.49
CA VAL A 125 29.12 5.67 -10.86
C VAL A 125 30.45 5.89 -11.60
N PRO A 126 31.36 4.91 -11.58
CA PRO A 126 32.63 5.03 -12.30
C PRO A 126 32.43 5.21 -13.82
N ASP A 127 33.38 5.87 -14.48
CA ASP A 127 33.32 6.24 -15.91
C ASP A 127 33.06 5.07 -16.88
N HIS A 128 33.40 3.85 -16.48
CA HIS A 128 33.14 2.66 -17.30
C HIS A 128 31.66 2.25 -17.34
N ILE A 129 30.84 2.74 -16.39
CA ILE A 129 29.38 2.61 -16.38
C ILE A 129 28.79 3.79 -17.15
N THR A 130 28.30 3.53 -18.36
CA THR A 130 27.70 4.57 -19.19
C THR A 130 26.29 4.90 -18.70
N GLN A 131 26.04 6.19 -18.50
CA GLN A 131 24.75 6.71 -18.04
C GLN A 131 23.96 7.33 -19.18
N TYR A 132 22.70 6.90 -19.35
CA TYR A 132 21.80 7.41 -20.39
C TYR A 132 20.70 8.29 -19.79
N MET A 133 20.46 9.41 -20.45
CA MET A 133 19.28 10.25 -20.20
C MET A 133 18.14 9.86 -21.14
N ALA A 134 17.00 10.54 -20.98
CA ALA A 134 15.88 10.43 -21.89
C ALA A 134 16.26 10.85 -23.32
N LEU A 135 16.28 9.89 -24.25
CA LEU A 135 16.54 10.10 -25.66
C LEU A 135 15.33 10.77 -26.30
N GLU A 136 15.52 11.92 -26.96
CA GLU A 136 14.43 12.75 -27.48
C GLU A 136 13.36 13.08 -26.43
N GLY A 137 13.75 13.13 -25.15
CA GLY A 137 12.86 13.43 -24.03
C GLY A 137 12.03 12.26 -23.51
N SER A 138 12.18 11.04 -24.04
CA SER A 138 11.53 9.83 -23.54
C SER A 138 12.53 8.77 -23.05
N MET A 139 12.21 8.13 -21.93
CA MET A 139 12.94 6.95 -21.45
C MET A 139 12.66 5.70 -22.29
N ALA A 140 11.48 5.62 -22.92
CA ALA A 140 11.17 4.50 -23.81
C ALA A 140 12.10 4.47 -25.02
N ASN A 141 12.38 5.63 -25.63
CA ASN A 141 13.33 5.71 -26.74
C ASN A 141 14.74 5.26 -26.32
N THR A 142 15.16 5.62 -25.11
CA THR A 142 16.42 5.12 -24.53
C THR A 142 16.40 3.61 -24.35
N ALA A 143 15.30 3.04 -23.85
CA ALA A 143 15.14 1.61 -23.71
C ALA A 143 15.16 0.87 -25.05
N GLU A 144 14.51 1.40 -26.09
CA GLU A 144 14.55 0.84 -27.44
C GLU A 144 15.98 0.76 -27.99
N ALA A 145 16.79 1.79 -27.77
CA ALA A 145 18.20 1.77 -28.13
C ALA A 145 18.98 0.71 -27.30
N LEU A 146 18.71 0.62 -26.00
CA LEU A 146 19.37 -0.36 -25.12
C LEU A 146 18.98 -1.82 -25.44
N LEU A 147 17.77 -2.06 -25.96
CA LEU A 147 17.36 -3.38 -26.44
C LEU A 147 18.21 -3.88 -27.63
N LEU A 148 18.81 -2.96 -28.39
CA LEU A 148 19.77 -3.28 -29.46
C LEU A 148 21.18 -3.52 -28.92
N VAL A 149 21.59 -2.76 -27.89
CA VAL A 149 22.91 -2.89 -27.24
C VAL A 149 22.97 -4.16 -26.39
N ARG A 150 21.88 -4.54 -25.73
CA ARG A 150 21.73 -5.69 -24.81
C ARG A 150 22.81 -5.72 -23.71
N PRO A 151 22.88 -4.68 -22.86
CA PRO A 151 23.70 -4.78 -21.65
C PRO A 151 23.22 -5.92 -20.74
N ASP A 152 24.09 -6.40 -19.86
CA ASP A 152 23.73 -7.42 -18.87
C ASP A 152 22.76 -6.87 -17.83
N TYR A 153 22.99 -5.62 -17.41
CA TYR A 153 22.18 -4.92 -16.42
C TYR A 153 21.86 -3.49 -16.80
N VAL A 154 20.63 -3.07 -16.48
CA VAL A 154 20.21 -1.67 -16.54
C VAL A 154 19.70 -1.22 -15.19
N ILE A 155 20.32 -0.15 -14.68
CA ILE A 155 19.89 0.56 -13.49
C ILE A 155 18.93 1.66 -13.93
N PHE A 156 17.65 1.49 -13.67
CA PHE A 156 16.63 2.49 -13.97
C PHE A 156 16.33 3.28 -12.72
N ASP A 157 17.05 4.39 -12.54
CA ASP A 157 16.80 5.30 -11.43
C ASP A 157 15.56 6.12 -11.72
N GLU A 158 14.63 6.13 -10.76
CA GLU A 158 13.39 6.90 -10.78
C GLU A 158 12.31 6.44 -11.79
N ILE A 159 11.67 5.31 -11.52
CA ILE A 159 10.45 4.87 -12.24
C ILE A 159 9.24 5.67 -11.70
N ARG A 160 8.67 6.55 -12.53
CA ARG A 160 7.57 7.44 -12.11
C ARG A 160 6.37 7.43 -13.04
N LYS A 161 6.59 7.58 -14.34
CA LYS A 161 5.54 7.70 -15.36
C LYS A 161 4.98 6.33 -15.71
N ASN A 162 3.76 6.30 -16.27
CA ASN A 162 3.13 5.04 -16.68
C ASN A 162 3.98 4.23 -17.66
N GLU A 163 4.63 4.92 -18.60
CA GLU A 163 5.51 4.32 -19.60
C GLU A 163 6.75 3.65 -18.98
N ASP A 164 7.31 4.21 -17.90
CA ASP A 164 8.51 3.69 -17.24
C ASP A 164 8.30 2.27 -16.69
N PHE A 165 7.08 1.95 -16.20
CA PHE A 165 6.74 0.61 -15.71
C PHE A 165 6.72 -0.43 -16.84
N ASN A 166 6.20 -0.05 -18.01
CA ASN A 166 6.19 -0.92 -19.19
C ASN A 166 7.60 -1.11 -19.71
N VAL A 167 8.39 -0.03 -19.78
CA VAL A 167 9.81 -0.08 -20.14
C VAL A 167 10.56 -1.06 -19.24
N TYR A 168 10.39 -0.96 -17.92
CA TYR A 168 11.02 -1.89 -16.98
C TYR A 168 10.64 -3.35 -17.27
N ALA A 169 9.35 -3.61 -17.50
CA ALA A 169 8.85 -4.96 -17.79
C ALA A 169 9.40 -5.50 -19.11
N ASP A 170 9.34 -4.73 -20.19
CA ASP A 170 9.80 -5.12 -21.53
C ASP A 170 11.30 -5.41 -21.54
N MET A 171 12.09 -4.54 -20.93
CA MET A 171 13.52 -4.71 -20.78
C MET A 171 13.87 -6.00 -20.02
N ARG A 172 13.12 -6.29 -18.96
CA ARG A 172 13.34 -7.49 -18.17
C ARG A 172 12.94 -8.77 -18.89
N LEU A 173 11.83 -8.74 -19.63
CA LEU A 173 11.36 -9.86 -20.47
C LEU A 173 12.31 -10.12 -21.65
N ALA A 174 13.00 -9.10 -22.15
CA ALA A 174 14.06 -9.23 -23.14
C ALA A 174 15.34 -9.89 -22.59
N GLY A 175 15.40 -10.18 -21.28
CA GLY A 175 16.47 -10.94 -20.64
C GLY A 175 17.53 -10.08 -19.93
N MET A 176 17.43 -8.75 -20.01
CA MET A 176 18.33 -7.85 -19.29
C MET A 176 18.03 -7.91 -17.79
N GLY A 177 19.08 -7.87 -16.97
CA GLY A 177 18.92 -7.66 -15.54
C GLY A 177 18.47 -6.23 -15.26
N MET A 178 17.47 -6.06 -14.41
CA MET A 178 16.90 -4.74 -14.10
C MET A 178 17.02 -4.44 -12.62
N VAL A 179 17.49 -3.24 -12.31
CA VAL A 179 17.43 -2.63 -10.97
C VAL A 179 16.62 -1.35 -11.09
N GLY A 180 15.38 -1.36 -10.63
CA GLY A 180 14.46 -0.23 -10.74
C GLY A 180 14.29 0.50 -9.41
N VAL A 181 14.37 1.83 -9.41
CA VAL A 181 14.15 2.62 -8.20
C VAL A 181 12.75 3.24 -8.21
N VAL A 182 11.95 2.95 -7.19
CA VAL A 182 10.57 3.43 -7.06
C VAL A 182 10.39 4.20 -5.76
N HIS A 183 9.73 5.36 -5.83
CA HIS A 183 9.29 6.05 -4.61
C HIS A 183 7.96 5.46 -4.15
N ALA A 184 7.95 4.89 -2.95
CA ALA A 184 6.77 4.32 -2.32
C ALA A 184 6.91 4.39 -0.79
N MET A 185 5.82 4.67 -0.08
CA MET A 185 5.83 4.64 1.40
C MET A 185 5.84 3.21 1.92
N GLU A 186 5.26 2.28 1.16
CA GLU A 186 5.23 0.85 1.46
C GLU A 186 5.47 0.02 0.19
N VAL A 187 5.90 -1.24 0.35
CA VAL A 187 6.07 -2.16 -0.79
C VAL A 187 4.75 -2.46 -1.50
N HIS A 188 3.63 -2.46 -0.76
CA HIS A 188 2.29 -2.56 -1.31
C HIS A 188 2.05 -1.53 -2.43
N ASP A 189 2.30 -0.25 -2.17
CA ASP A 189 2.07 0.82 -3.15
C ASP A 189 2.96 0.67 -4.38
N CYS A 190 4.19 0.20 -4.19
CA CYS A 190 5.11 -0.09 -5.28
C CYS A 190 4.52 -1.18 -6.21
N LEU A 191 4.07 -2.29 -5.63
CA LEU A 191 3.53 -3.42 -6.39
C LEU A 191 2.18 -3.10 -7.03
N GLN A 192 1.30 -2.36 -6.33
CA GLN A 192 0.04 -1.86 -6.89
C GLN A 192 0.27 -1.07 -8.18
N ARG A 193 1.25 -0.16 -8.18
CA ARG A 193 1.56 0.64 -9.38
C ARG A 193 2.02 -0.21 -10.56
N PHE A 194 2.73 -1.32 -10.32
CA PHE A 194 3.07 -2.28 -11.37
C PHE A 194 1.82 -3.04 -11.84
N CYS A 195 0.98 -3.53 -10.94
CA CYS A 195 -0.26 -4.24 -11.26
C CYS A 195 -1.27 -3.41 -12.06
N ASP A 196 -1.29 -2.09 -11.86
CA ASP A 196 -2.16 -1.18 -12.61
C ASP A 196 -1.76 -1.05 -14.10
N ARG A 197 -0.52 -1.40 -14.44
CA ARG A 197 0.11 -1.08 -15.75
C ARG A 197 0.57 -2.33 -16.50
N VAL A 198 0.91 -3.38 -15.76
CA VAL A 198 1.48 -4.64 -16.25
C VAL A 198 0.62 -5.80 -15.75
N ASP A 199 0.40 -6.83 -16.57
CA ASP A 199 -0.36 -8.01 -16.14
C ASP A 199 0.33 -8.67 -14.93
N TYR A 200 -0.43 -8.84 -13.84
CA TYR A 200 0.10 -9.40 -12.60
C TYR A 200 0.81 -10.74 -12.82
N SER A 201 0.34 -11.59 -13.75
CA SER A 201 0.85 -12.95 -13.97
C SER A 201 2.33 -12.98 -14.37
N ILE A 202 2.83 -11.90 -14.98
CA ILE A 202 4.25 -11.79 -15.37
C ILE A 202 5.11 -11.10 -14.30
N LEU A 203 4.52 -10.53 -13.24
CA LEU A 203 5.25 -9.83 -12.17
C LEU A 203 6.41 -10.65 -11.61
N PRO A 204 6.26 -11.94 -11.25
CA PRO A 204 7.38 -12.70 -10.66
C PRO A 204 8.54 -12.94 -11.64
N GLN A 205 8.27 -12.86 -12.95
CA GLN A 205 9.30 -12.96 -14.00
C GLN A 205 10.06 -11.63 -14.13
N ILE A 206 9.35 -10.50 -13.99
CA ILE A 206 9.96 -9.17 -14.12
C ILE A 206 10.56 -8.63 -12.80
N ILE A 207 9.97 -8.99 -11.67
CA ILE A 207 10.31 -8.55 -10.33
C ILE A 207 10.31 -9.79 -9.45
N ASN A 208 11.49 -10.24 -9.07
CA ASN A 208 11.64 -11.36 -8.14
C ASN A 208 12.08 -10.90 -6.75
N THR A 209 12.72 -9.73 -6.66
CA THR A 209 13.23 -9.17 -5.41
C THR A 209 12.78 -7.73 -5.26
N VAL A 210 12.23 -7.38 -4.09
CA VAL A 210 11.99 -5.97 -3.71
C VAL A 210 12.78 -5.65 -2.45
N ILE A 211 13.62 -4.64 -2.51
CA ILE A 211 14.43 -4.14 -1.39
C ILE A 211 13.78 -2.86 -0.88
N PHE A 212 13.40 -2.83 0.38
CA PHE A 212 12.79 -1.67 1.01
C PHE A 212 13.83 -0.93 1.85
N VAL A 213 14.04 0.35 1.52
CA VAL A 213 15.09 1.20 2.11
C VAL A 213 14.46 2.37 2.86
N VAL A 214 14.91 2.60 4.09
CA VAL A 214 14.48 3.72 4.94
C VAL A 214 15.72 4.31 5.62
N GLN A 215 15.88 5.63 5.57
CA GLN A 215 16.98 6.36 6.24
C GLN A 215 18.39 5.80 5.92
N GLY A 216 18.62 5.36 4.69
CA GLY A 216 19.91 4.82 4.25
C GLY A 216 20.18 3.39 4.67
N ALA A 217 19.22 2.71 5.31
CA ALA A 217 19.34 1.31 5.70
C ALA A 217 18.31 0.43 4.97
N ILE A 218 18.68 -0.83 4.72
CA ILE A 218 17.77 -1.83 4.16
C ILE A 218 16.95 -2.41 5.31
N THR A 219 15.67 -2.11 5.36
CA THR A 219 14.79 -2.54 6.46
C THR A 219 14.15 -3.89 6.21
N LYS A 220 13.82 -4.19 4.94
CA LYS A 220 13.19 -5.44 4.53
C LYS A 220 13.57 -5.78 3.11
N MET A 221 13.56 -7.08 2.81
CA MET A 221 13.70 -7.59 1.46
C MET A 221 12.61 -8.62 1.21
N TYR A 222 11.98 -8.58 0.04
CA TYR A 222 10.86 -9.42 -0.32
C TYR A 222 11.16 -10.29 -1.52
N ASP A 223 10.58 -11.48 -1.52
CA ASP A 223 10.58 -12.44 -2.60
C ASP A 223 9.20 -12.57 -3.22
N LEU A 224 9.13 -12.48 -4.56
CA LEU A 224 7.89 -12.68 -5.30
C LEU A 224 7.90 -14.06 -5.94
N GLU A 225 6.84 -14.83 -5.71
CA GLU A 225 6.67 -16.19 -6.24
C GLU A 225 5.23 -16.39 -6.70
N LEU A 226 5.05 -16.97 -7.89
CA LEU A 226 3.74 -17.42 -8.35
C LEU A 226 3.45 -18.81 -7.77
N THR A 227 2.33 -18.93 -7.06
CA THR A 227 1.82 -20.21 -6.56
C THR A 227 0.36 -20.40 -6.93
N ILE A 228 -0.13 -21.63 -6.81
CA ILE A 228 -1.53 -21.98 -7.02
C ILE A 228 -2.09 -22.36 -5.63
N LYS A 229 -2.85 -21.44 -5.02
CA LYS A 229 -3.46 -21.65 -3.69
C LYS A 229 -4.77 -20.86 -3.54
N ALA A 230 -5.50 -21.10 -2.46
CA ALA A 230 -6.59 -20.21 -2.06
C ALA A 230 -6.00 -18.93 -1.42
N PRO A 231 -6.45 -17.72 -1.77
CA PRO A 231 -5.94 -16.48 -1.18
C PRO A 231 -6.26 -16.40 0.33
N GLU A 232 -5.24 -16.11 1.15
CA GLU A 232 -5.39 -15.96 2.60
C GLU A 232 -6.14 -14.69 2.97
N GLY A 233 -6.00 -13.62 2.18
CA GLY A 233 -6.66 -12.36 2.50
C GLY A 233 -8.16 -12.30 2.17
N MET A 234 -8.74 -13.37 1.60
CA MET A 234 -10.19 -13.51 1.41
C MET A 234 -10.76 -14.66 2.26
N PRO A 235 -11.07 -14.41 3.56
CA PRO A 235 -11.65 -15.43 4.43
C PRO A 235 -12.96 -15.97 3.87
N GLY A 236 -13.06 -17.30 3.72
CA GLY A 236 -14.24 -18.00 3.18
C GLY A 236 -14.14 -18.41 1.72
N GLU A 237 -13.16 -17.87 0.97
CA GLU A 237 -12.92 -18.25 -0.42
C GLU A 237 -12.03 -19.51 -0.47
N THR A 238 -12.59 -20.64 -0.92
CA THR A 238 -11.84 -21.92 -0.97
C THR A 238 -11.32 -22.24 -2.38
N HIS A 239 -11.67 -21.43 -3.39
CA HIS A 239 -11.25 -21.68 -4.76
C HIS A 239 -9.77 -21.39 -4.97
N VAL A 240 -9.06 -22.44 -5.34
CA VAL A 240 -7.64 -22.40 -5.71
C VAL A 240 -7.48 -21.63 -7.01
N ARG A 241 -6.58 -20.64 -7.01
CA ARG A 241 -6.27 -19.80 -8.16
C ARG A 241 -4.78 -19.44 -8.20
N PRO A 242 -4.27 -18.88 -9.32
CA PRO A 242 -2.94 -18.29 -9.34
C PRO A 242 -2.87 -17.09 -8.39
N VAL A 243 -1.96 -17.15 -7.42
CA VAL A 243 -1.70 -16.10 -6.44
C VAL A 243 -0.20 -15.85 -6.42
N ILE A 244 0.19 -14.59 -6.53
CA ILE A 244 1.57 -14.18 -6.28
C ILE A 244 1.70 -13.91 -4.80
N VAL A 245 2.60 -14.64 -4.16
CA VAL A 245 2.94 -14.42 -2.76
C VAL A 245 4.19 -13.55 -2.69
N VAL A 246 4.10 -12.48 -1.90
CA VAL A 246 5.21 -11.60 -1.58
C VAL A 246 5.65 -11.92 -0.16
N ARG A 247 6.80 -12.56 -0.02
CA ARG A 247 7.31 -13.05 1.27
C ARG A 247 8.45 -12.21 1.78
N ASP A 248 8.45 -11.86 3.06
CA ASP A 248 9.62 -11.30 3.72
C ASP A 248 10.74 -12.35 3.71
N HIS A 249 11.92 -11.98 3.22
CA HIS A 249 13.03 -12.90 3.07
C HIS A 249 13.57 -13.40 4.41
N ALA A 250 13.67 -12.53 5.42
CA ALA A 250 14.23 -12.90 6.71
C ALA A 250 13.27 -13.82 7.48
N ARG A 251 11.97 -13.53 7.43
CA ARG A 251 10.95 -14.31 8.16
C ARG A 251 10.38 -15.50 7.38
N GLN A 252 10.52 -15.49 6.05
CA GLN A 252 9.84 -16.43 5.13
C GLN A 252 8.31 -16.39 5.25
N GLU A 253 7.76 -15.28 5.73
CA GLU A 253 6.33 -15.06 5.93
C GLU A 253 5.73 -14.27 4.78
N THR A 254 4.55 -14.68 4.31
CA THR A 254 3.80 -13.92 3.29
C THR A 254 3.21 -12.66 3.92
N GLU A 255 3.58 -11.49 3.40
CA GLU A 255 3.03 -10.20 3.84
C GLU A 255 2.04 -9.61 2.84
N ILE A 256 2.14 -9.95 1.55
CA ILE A 256 1.22 -9.44 0.51
C ILE A 256 0.86 -10.59 -0.43
N GLU A 257 -0.40 -10.62 -0.87
CA GLU A 257 -0.89 -11.50 -1.92
C GLU A 257 -1.40 -10.67 -3.10
N ILE A 258 -1.11 -11.12 -4.33
CA ILE A 258 -1.63 -10.51 -5.55
C ILE A 258 -2.34 -11.55 -6.37
N PHE A 259 -3.61 -11.32 -6.69
CA PHE A 259 -4.41 -12.25 -7.49
C PHE A 259 -5.56 -11.54 -8.18
N ARG A 260 -6.20 -12.25 -9.11
CA ARG A 260 -7.38 -11.76 -9.84
C ARG A 260 -8.67 -12.21 -9.15
N TYR A 261 -9.59 -11.28 -8.95
CA TYR A 261 -10.92 -11.50 -8.40
C TYR A 261 -11.94 -10.68 -9.20
N GLU A 262 -12.99 -11.32 -9.73
CA GLU A 262 -14.02 -10.66 -10.56
C GLU A 262 -13.45 -9.81 -11.72
N GLY A 263 -12.32 -10.24 -12.29
CA GLY A 263 -11.64 -9.53 -13.39
C GLY A 263 -10.69 -8.41 -12.96
N GLU A 264 -10.69 -8.02 -11.68
CA GLU A 264 -9.78 -7.01 -11.13
C GLU A 264 -8.56 -7.64 -10.46
N THR A 265 -7.40 -6.99 -10.57
CA THR A 265 -6.19 -7.40 -9.85
C THR A 265 -6.21 -6.76 -8.46
N LEU A 266 -6.23 -7.59 -7.42
CA LEU A 266 -6.16 -7.16 -6.04
C LEU A 266 -4.75 -7.38 -5.50
N VAL A 267 -4.15 -6.33 -4.95
CA VAL A 267 -2.95 -6.39 -4.12
C VAL A 267 -3.41 -6.28 -2.68
N MET A 268 -3.24 -7.34 -1.90
CA MET A 268 -3.81 -7.44 -0.57
C MET A 268 -2.72 -7.67 0.47
N PRO A 269 -2.51 -6.70 1.39
CA PRO A 269 -1.62 -6.91 2.53
C PRO A 269 -2.26 -7.88 3.52
N LEU A 270 -1.50 -8.89 3.94
CA LEU A 270 -1.89 -9.82 4.98
C LEU A 270 -1.55 -9.18 6.33
N THR A 271 -2.58 -8.68 7.02
CA THR A 271 -2.39 -8.17 8.38
C THR A 271 -2.18 -9.35 9.32
N ARG A 272 -0.98 -9.50 9.89
CA ARG A 272 -0.77 -10.35 11.07
C ARG A 272 -0.42 -9.48 12.27
N VAL A 273 -1.17 -9.70 13.35
CA VAL A 273 -0.89 -9.15 14.68
C VAL A 273 0.55 -9.51 15.01
N ALA A 274 1.40 -8.51 15.18
CA ALA A 274 2.79 -8.72 15.55
C ALA A 274 2.83 -9.50 16.87
N VAL A 275 3.32 -10.74 16.81
CA VAL A 275 3.73 -11.45 18.02
C VAL A 275 5.01 -10.78 18.46
N GLU A 276 4.94 -10.05 19.58
CA GLU A 276 6.13 -9.47 20.20
C GLU A 276 7.20 -10.56 20.41
N PRO A 277 8.49 -10.29 20.13
CA PRO A 277 9.54 -11.26 20.40
C PRO A 277 9.59 -11.56 21.90
N PRO A 278 9.79 -12.82 22.32
CA PRO A 278 9.85 -13.14 23.73
C PRO A 278 11.05 -12.43 24.37
N ALA A 279 10.78 -11.72 25.46
CA ALA A 279 11.81 -11.09 26.28
C ALA A 279 12.85 -12.13 26.73
N VAL A 280 14.12 -11.77 26.57
CA VAL A 280 15.28 -12.56 27.04
C VAL A 280 15.18 -12.70 28.56
N LEU A 281 14.96 -13.92 29.05
CA LEU A 281 14.99 -14.24 30.48
C LEU A 281 16.33 -14.88 30.83
N GLU A 282 17.03 -14.29 31.80
CA GLU A 282 18.19 -14.90 32.47
C GLU A 282 17.79 -16.20 33.20
N PRO A 283 18.74 -17.15 33.41
CA PRO A 283 18.39 -18.52 33.79
C PRO A 283 18.30 -18.71 35.31
N ALA A 284 17.27 -19.43 35.76
CA ALA A 284 17.25 -20.13 37.05
C ALA A 284 16.23 -21.31 36.97
N PRO A 285 16.29 -22.29 37.91
CA PRO A 285 16.78 -23.63 37.64
C PRO A 285 15.70 -24.70 37.45
N VAL A 286 16.19 -25.84 36.98
CA VAL A 286 15.51 -27.09 36.59
C VAL A 286 14.59 -27.66 37.67
N VAL A 287 13.31 -27.87 37.35
CA VAL A 287 12.53 -29.03 37.85
C VAL A 287 11.49 -29.45 36.80
N ALA A 288 11.34 -30.76 36.66
CA ALA A 288 10.66 -31.45 35.57
C ALA A 288 9.13 -31.61 35.75
N ALA A 289 8.52 -31.94 34.62
CA ALA A 289 7.33 -32.78 34.40
C ALA A 289 5.93 -32.12 34.33
N ALA A 290 5.53 -31.87 33.06
CA ALA A 290 4.30 -32.28 32.39
C ALA A 290 2.92 -32.06 33.05
N ALA A 291 2.07 -31.23 32.41
CA ALA A 291 0.66 -31.52 32.12
C ALA A 291 0.04 -30.53 31.13
N ALA A 292 -0.67 -31.08 30.14
CA ALA A 292 -1.84 -30.57 29.41
C ALA A 292 -1.85 -29.16 28.75
N ALA A 293 -2.09 -29.17 27.44
CA ALA A 293 -2.47 -28.00 26.64
C ALA A 293 -3.89 -27.49 26.97
N PRO A 294 -4.16 -26.19 26.81
CA PRO A 294 -5.50 -25.68 26.51
C PRO A 294 -5.55 -24.91 25.17
N GLU A 295 -6.66 -25.04 24.45
CA GLU A 295 -7.05 -24.18 23.32
C GLU A 295 -7.66 -22.84 23.82
N PRO A 296 -8.17 -21.98 22.90
CA PRO A 296 -7.65 -20.70 22.47
C PRO A 296 -7.94 -19.55 23.47
N GLY A 297 -6.91 -18.76 23.79
CA GLY A 297 -7.01 -17.68 24.77
C GLY A 297 -7.70 -16.43 24.26
N GLU A 298 -8.88 -16.14 24.80
CA GLU A 298 -9.32 -14.77 25.08
C GLU A 298 -8.29 -14.11 26.02
N ASN A 299 -7.86 -12.89 25.70
CA ASN A 299 -6.86 -12.13 26.45
C ASN A 299 -7.14 -12.12 27.96
N VAL A 300 -6.33 -12.87 28.74
CA VAL A 300 -6.45 -12.97 30.21
C VAL A 300 -6.31 -11.60 30.87
N ALA A 301 -5.50 -10.70 30.28
CA ALA A 301 -5.36 -9.31 30.72
C ALA A 301 -6.68 -8.53 30.61
N TRP A 302 -7.47 -8.75 29.56
CA TRP A 302 -8.75 -8.06 29.37
C TRP A 302 -9.81 -8.55 30.35
N LYS A 303 -9.85 -9.85 30.68
CA LYS A 303 -10.77 -10.36 31.72
C LYS A 303 -10.46 -9.81 33.11
N VAL A 304 -9.18 -9.57 33.42
CA VAL A 304 -8.78 -8.97 34.70
C VAL A 304 -9.17 -7.49 34.73
N ALA A 305 -8.87 -6.74 33.66
CA ALA A 305 -9.26 -5.34 33.53
C ALA A 305 -10.79 -5.16 33.52
N GLU A 306 -11.53 -6.03 32.82
CA GLU A 306 -12.99 -6.02 32.75
C GLU A 306 -13.61 -6.21 34.14
N LYS A 307 -13.15 -7.22 34.90
CA LYS A 307 -13.62 -7.46 36.28
C LYS A 307 -13.29 -6.30 37.22
N GLU A 308 -12.15 -5.64 37.01
CA GLU A 308 -11.72 -4.52 37.85
C GLU A 308 -12.52 -3.23 37.54
N VAL A 309 -12.77 -2.95 36.26
CA VAL A 309 -13.65 -1.86 35.80
C VAL A 309 -15.09 -2.11 36.28
N GLN A 310 -15.59 -3.34 36.16
CA GLN A 310 -16.92 -3.72 36.61
C GLN A 310 -17.08 -3.55 38.13
N ARG A 311 -16.06 -3.94 38.92
CA ARG A 311 -16.07 -3.79 40.39
C ARG A 311 -16.12 -2.33 40.83
N GLU A 312 -15.41 -1.45 40.13
CA GLU A 312 -15.30 -0.05 40.54
C GLU A 312 -16.50 0.81 40.10
N ILE A 313 -17.10 0.49 38.95
CA ILE A 313 -18.35 1.12 38.47
C ILE A 313 -19.58 0.52 39.15
N GLY A 314 -19.52 -0.75 39.53
CA GLY A 314 -20.55 -1.42 40.33
C GLY A 314 -20.83 -0.76 41.69
N ARG A 315 -19.91 0.08 42.19
CA ARG A 315 -20.12 0.86 43.44
C ARG A 315 -21.07 2.04 43.27
N TYR A 316 -21.32 2.46 42.03
CA TYR A 316 -22.11 3.64 41.69
C TYR A 316 -23.39 3.30 40.92
N THR A 317 -23.69 2.00 40.75
CA THR A 317 -24.82 1.49 39.99
C THR A 317 -25.59 0.47 40.81
N SER A 318 -26.91 0.37 40.59
CA SER A 318 -27.80 -0.56 41.29
C SER A 318 -28.15 -1.79 40.44
N GLY A 319 -27.83 -1.76 39.15
CA GLY A 319 -28.12 -2.79 38.15
C GLY A 319 -26.88 -3.50 37.59
N PRO A 320 -27.06 -4.43 36.62
CA PRO A 320 -25.96 -5.13 35.98
C PRO A 320 -25.07 -4.15 35.18
N VAL A 321 -23.76 -4.34 35.28
CA VAL A 321 -22.75 -3.53 34.58
C VAL A 321 -22.07 -4.40 33.54
N ASP A 322 -22.23 -4.06 32.26
CA ASP A 322 -21.59 -4.75 31.15
C ASP A 322 -20.41 -3.92 30.63
N VAL A 323 -19.21 -4.48 30.71
CA VAL A 323 -17.97 -3.81 30.29
C VAL A 323 -17.48 -4.44 29.00
N ARG A 324 -17.20 -3.61 27.99
CA ARG A 324 -16.56 -4.03 26.74
C ARG A 324 -15.28 -3.25 26.54
N ILE A 325 -14.15 -3.94 26.60
CA ILE A 325 -12.86 -3.35 26.28
C ILE A 325 -12.74 -3.26 24.75
N ILE A 326 -12.51 -2.04 24.25
CA ILE A 326 -12.34 -1.78 22.81
C ILE A 326 -10.85 -1.77 22.44
N SER A 327 -9.99 -1.33 23.35
CA SER A 327 -8.53 -1.37 23.23
C SER A 327 -7.86 -1.33 24.60
N ASP A 328 -6.55 -1.55 24.68
CA ASP A 328 -5.80 -1.56 25.95
C ASP A 328 -5.90 -0.25 26.74
N ASN A 329 -6.26 0.85 26.07
CA ASN A 329 -6.41 2.19 26.67
C ASN A 329 -7.87 2.70 26.67
N LYS A 330 -8.86 1.92 26.22
CA LYS A 330 -10.27 2.37 26.15
C LYS A 330 -11.30 1.26 26.39
N ALA A 331 -12.21 1.50 27.33
CA ALA A 331 -13.34 0.62 27.66
C ALA A 331 -14.68 1.35 27.55
N VAL A 332 -15.71 0.65 27.06
CA VAL A 332 -17.10 1.13 27.05
C VAL A 332 -17.87 0.34 28.09
N VAL A 333 -18.62 1.04 28.93
CA VAL A 333 -19.35 0.45 30.04
C VAL A 333 -20.83 0.79 29.91
N TYR A 334 -21.66 -0.23 29.83
CA TYR A 334 -23.10 -0.11 29.72
C TYR A 334 -23.74 -0.31 31.09
N ILE A 335 -24.54 0.67 31.50
CA ILE A 335 -25.24 0.69 32.78
C ILE A 335 -26.67 1.18 32.59
N GLU A 336 -27.54 0.90 33.55
CA GLU A 336 -28.92 1.38 33.53
C GLU A 336 -29.00 2.90 33.40
N ASP A 337 -29.94 3.39 32.56
CA ASP A 337 -30.11 4.81 32.24
C ASP A 337 -30.29 5.70 33.49
N LYS A 338 -30.84 5.11 34.57
CA LYS A 338 -31.05 5.77 35.87
C LYS A 338 -29.75 6.03 36.63
N ASP A 339 -28.72 5.23 36.40
CA ASP A 339 -27.46 5.27 37.14
C ASP A 339 -26.35 6.04 36.38
N VAL A 340 -26.56 6.35 35.09
CA VAL A 340 -25.63 7.15 34.26
C VAL A 340 -25.21 8.48 34.90
N PRO A 341 -26.14 9.30 35.46
CA PRO A 341 -25.76 10.56 36.10
C PRO A 341 -24.92 10.37 37.37
N ALA A 342 -25.15 9.28 38.11
CA ALA A 342 -24.43 8.98 39.36
C ALA A 342 -23.01 8.47 39.07
N ALA A 343 -22.85 7.63 38.04
CA ALA A 343 -21.57 7.10 37.61
C ALA A 343 -20.65 8.19 37.03
N ILE A 344 -21.20 9.14 36.24
CA ILE A 344 -20.44 10.27 35.69
C ILE A 344 -20.10 11.31 36.78
N GLY A 345 -21.03 11.57 37.69
CA GLY A 345 -20.89 12.57 38.76
C GLY A 345 -20.98 14.02 38.27
N LYS A 346 -21.12 14.98 39.21
CA LYS A 346 -21.27 16.41 38.89
C LYS A 346 -20.04 16.93 38.11
N GLY A 347 -20.22 17.23 36.83
CA GLY A 347 -19.16 17.72 35.93
C GLY A 347 -18.12 16.66 35.55
N GLY A 348 -18.47 15.37 35.58
CA GLY A 348 -17.56 14.28 35.17
C GLY A 348 -16.50 13.88 36.20
N LYS A 349 -16.53 14.46 37.41
CA LYS A 349 -15.51 14.21 38.44
C LYS A 349 -15.37 12.75 38.85
N ASN A 350 -16.46 11.98 38.87
CA ASN A 350 -16.41 10.56 39.29
C ASN A 350 -15.74 9.71 38.21
N VAL A 351 -16.13 9.85 36.94
CA VAL A 351 -15.49 9.15 35.82
C VAL A 351 -14.01 9.51 35.70
N SER A 352 -13.65 10.79 35.83
CA SER A 352 -12.24 11.20 35.76
C SER A 352 -11.40 10.61 36.91
N ALA A 353 -11.96 10.47 38.12
CA ALA A 353 -11.27 9.82 39.23
C ALA A 353 -11.08 8.32 39.00
N ILE A 354 -12.05 7.65 38.37
CA ILE A 354 -11.98 6.22 38.02
C ILE A 354 -10.95 6.01 36.90
N VAL A 355 -10.95 6.85 35.86
CA VAL A 355 -9.97 6.81 34.75
C VAL A 355 -8.54 7.01 35.26
N ASN A 356 -8.31 7.98 36.16
CA ASN A 356 -6.98 8.20 36.75
C ASN A 356 -6.50 7.04 37.63
N LYS A 357 -7.41 6.28 38.23
CA LYS A 357 -7.08 5.13 39.10
C LYS A 357 -6.83 3.86 38.30
N LEU A 358 -7.55 3.66 37.20
CA LEU A 358 -7.48 2.46 36.36
C LEU A 358 -6.54 2.62 35.16
N GLY A 359 -6.17 3.84 34.78
CA GLY A 359 -5.27 4.12 33.66
C GLY A 359 -5.89 3.90 32.26
N ILE A 360 -7.19 3.60 32.18
CA ILE A 360 -7.93 3.29 30.94
C ILE A 360 -9.06 4.31 30.76
N GLY A 361 -9.24 4.83 29.55
CA GLY A 361 -10.33 5.75 29.22
C GLY A 361 -11.69 5.04 29.21
N ILE A 362 -12.65 5.51 30.02
CA ILE A 362 -13.95 4.86 30.20
C ILE A 362 -15.06 5.72 29.56
N ASP A 363 -15.82 5.12 28.65
CA ASP A 363 -17.02 5.71 28.03
C ASP A 363 -18.27 5.02 28.61
N ILE A 364 -19.12 5.77 29.32
CA ILE A 364 -20.31 5.23 29.99
C ILE A 364 -21.53 5.43 29.10
N ARG A 365 -22.25 4.35 28.82
CA ARG A 365 -23.44 4.35 27.96
C ARG A 365 -24.66 3.75 28.64
N PRO A 366 -25.87 4.21 28.28
CA PRO A 366 -27.11 3.63 28.77
C PRO A 366 -27.34 2.23 28.17
N HIS A 367 -27.90 1.31 28.95
CA HIS A 367 -28.20 -0.06 28.52
C HIS A 367 -29.30 -0.10 27.44
N SER A 368 -30.13 0.95 27.33
CA SER A 368 -31.11 1.11 26.24
C SER A 368 -30.48 1.20 24.83
N GLU A 369 -29.20 1.60 24.71
CA GLU A 369 -28.46 1.57 23.44
C GLU A 369 -28.06 0.15 23.00
N LEU A 370 -28.02 -0.81 23.93
CA LEU A 370 -27.78 -2.23 23.62
C LEU A 370 -29.04 -2.89 23.03
N GLU A 371 -30.23 -2.50 23.49
CA GLU A 371 -31.52 -3.02 22.97
C GLU A 371 -31.94 -2.37 21.64
N ALA A 372 -31.56 -1.12 21.39
CA ALA A 372 -31.80 -0.42 20.11
C ALA A 372 -31.04 -1.01 18.90
N LYS A 373 -30.26 -2.08 19.10
CA LYS A 373 -29.57 -2.87 18.06
C LYS A 373 -30.29 -4.16 17.66
N LYS A 374 -31.58 -4.32 17.96
CA LYS A 374 -32.47 -5.18 17.16
C LYS A 374 -33.14 -4.33 16.09
N PRO A 375 -32.87 -4.53 14.78
CA PRO A 375 -33.51 -3.75 13.73
C PRO A 375 -35.01 -4.01 13.75
N VAL A 376 -35.78 -2.93 13.94
CA VAL A 376 -37.23 -2.89 13.77
C VAL A 376 -37.53 -3.00 12.27
N GLU A 377 -38.48 -3.87 11.95
CA GLU A 377 -39.08 -4.12 10.65
C GLU A 377 -39.79 -2.86 10.12
N GLU A 378 -39.49 -2.41 8.89
CA GLU A 378 -40.36 -1.49 8.14
C GLU A 378 -40.60 -2.01 6.70
N GLU A 379 -41.78 -2.63 6.58
CA GLU A 379 -42.76 -2.73 5.48
C GLU A 379 -42.42 -3.32 4.09
N MET A 380 -43.00 -4.51 3.88
CA MET A 380 -43.30 -5.20 2.62
C MET A 380 -44.60 -4.68 1.99
N GLN A 381 -44.63 -4.40 0.69
CA GLN A 381 -45.88 -4.48 -0.11
C GLN A 381 -45.64 -5.09 -1.51
N LEU A 382 -46.61 -5.91 -1.93
CA LEU A 382 -46.60 -6.66 -3.18
C LEU A 382 -47.20 -5.82 -4.33
N ALA A 383 -46.44 -5.69 -5.42
CA ALA A 383 -46.99 -5.42 -6.74
C ALA A 383 -46.41 -6.43 -7.73
N GLY A 384 -47.25 -7.30 -8.29
CA GLY A 384 -46.87 -8.19 -9.40
C GLY A 384 -46.15 -9.49 -9.05
N GLY A 385 -46.19 -9.97 -7.80
CA GLY A 385 -45.65 -11.28 -7.41
C GLY A 385 -44.16 -11.30 -7.05
N ILE A 386 -43.51 -10.14 -6.97
CA ILE A 386 -42.09 -10.00 -6.64
C ILE A 386 -41.95 -9.25 -5.32
N ARG A 387 -41.06 -9.71 -4.42
CA ARG A 387 -40.79 -9.04 -3.14
C ARG A 387 -39.58 -8.13 -3.30
N ILE A 388 -39.70 -6.86 -2.91
CA ILE A 388 -38.59 -5.91 -2.94
C ILE A 388 -38.27 -5.53 -1.48
N ARG A 389 -36.99 -5.64 -1.10
CA ARG A 389 -36.45 -5.21 0.20
C ARG A 389 -35.51 -4.04 -0.02
N ILE A 390 -35.73 -2.94 0.70
CA ILE A 390 -34.89 -1.75 0.60
C ILE A 390 -34.15 -1.57 1.92
N ASP A 391 -32.83 -1.72 1.90
CA ASP A 391 -31.94 -1.43 3.02
C ASP A 391 -31.34 -0.02 2.89
N LYS A 392 -30.63 0.44 3.93
CA LYS A 392 -29.94 1.75 3.93
C LYS A 392 -28.94 1.92 2.77
N LYS A 393 -28.37 0.83 2.24
CA LYS A 393 -27.33 0.84 1.19
C LYS A 393 -27.73 0.15 -0.12
N GLN A 394 -28.74 -0.71 -0.12
CA GLN A 394 -29.05 -1.60 -1.24
C GLN A 394 -30.56 -1.82 -1.41
N LEU A 395 -30.98 -2.12 -2.63
CA LEU A 395 -32.31 -2.58 -3.00
C LEU A 395 -32.17 -4.03 -3.48
N THR A 396 -32.94 -4.93 -2.87
CA THR A 396 -32.95 -6.37 -3.17
C THR A 396 -34.29 -6.74 -3.77
N ILE A 397 -34.29 -7.36 -4.95
CA ILE A 397 -35.48 -7.91 -5.60
C ILE A 397 -35.43 -9.42 -5.45
N ILE A 398 -36.39 -9.99 -4.74
CA ILE A 398 -36.47 -11.41 -4.40
C ILE A 398 -37.43 -12.08 -5.38
N SER A 399 -36.88 -12.93 -6.25
CA SER A 399 -37.57 -13.77 -7.23
C SER A 399 -37.04 -15.21 -7.15
N PRO A 400 -37.56 -16.02 -6.21
CA PRO A 400 -37.10 -17.39 -5.99
C PRO A 400 -37.31 -18.32 -7.20
N GLU A 401 -38.24 -17.97 -8.09
CA GLU A 401 -38.60 -18.75 -9.28
C GLU A 401 -37.56 -18.66 -10.41
N ASN A 402 -36.70 -17.64 -10.39
CA ASN A 402 -35.74 -17.35 -11.47
C ASN A 402 -34.27 -17.56 -11.08
N LYS A 403 -33.98 -18.32 -10.01
CA LYS A 403 -32.62 -18.62 -9.51
C LYS A 403 -31.65 -19.04 -10.63
N GLY A 404 -30.50 -18.36 -10.70
CA GLY A 404 -29.43 -18.65 -11.66
C GLY A 404 -29.76 -18.33 -13.11
N LYS A 405 -30.90 -17.67 -13.39
CA LYS A 405 -31.30 -17.26 -14.74
C LYS A 405 -31.06 -15.78 -14.95
N ILE A 406 -30.83 -15.41 -16.20
CA ILE A 406 -30.82 -14.02 -16.64
C ILE A 406 -32.27 -13.59 -16.85
N VAL A 407 -32.66 -12.49 -16.24
CA VAL A 407 -34.03 -11.94 -16.32
C VAL A 407 -34.00 -10.50 -16.79
N ASP A 408 -34.93 -10.17 -17.67
CA ASP A 408 -35.25 -8.80 -18.06
C ASP A 408 -36.28 -8.23 -17.09
N VAL A 409 -35.97 -7.08 -16.50
CA VAL A 409 -36.82 -6.35 -15.55
C VAL A 409 -37.57 -5.26 -16.29
N PHE A 410 -38.90 -5.29 -16.17
CA PHE A 410 -39.82 -4.32 -16.77
C PHE A 410 -40.62 -3.61 -15.68
N ALA A 411 -40.88 -2.31 -15.87
CA ALA A 411 -41.94 -1.59 -15.16
C ALA A 411 -43.07 -1.29 -16.16
N GLY A 412 -44.23 -1.89 -15.94
CA GLY A 412 -45.36 -1.81 -16.86
C GLY A 412 -45.06 -2.42 -18.23
N LYS A 413 -44.86 -1.56 -19.24
CA LYS A 413 -44.52 -1.95 -20.63
C LYS A 413 -43.08 -1.55 -21.03
N GLU A 414 -42.34 -0.89 -20.14
CA GLU A 414 -41.02 -0.35 -20.42
C GLU A 414 -39.95 -1.28 -19.84
N TYR A 415 -38.92 -1.54 -20.65
CA TYR A 415 -37.75 -2.31 -20.25
C TYR A 415 -36.83 -1.40 -19.42
N LEU A 416 -36.40 -1.88 -18.25
CA LEU A 416 -35.49 -1.14 -17.37
C LEU A 416 -34.06 -1.64 -17.51
N PHE A 417 -33.83 -2.93 -17.27
CA PHE A 417 -32.49 -3.54 -17.33
C PHE A 417 -32.58 -5.07 -17.33
N THR A 418 -31.50 -5.71 -17.75
CA THR A 418 -31.30 -7.16 -17.61
C THR A 418 -30.42 -7.42 -16.40
N ALA A 419 -30.79 -8.38 -15.56
CA ALA A 419 -29.98 -8.79 -14.41
C ALA A 419 -29.94 -10.30 -14.26
N THR A 420 -28.84 -10.78 -13.72
CA THR A 420 -28.67 -12.19 -13.36
C THR A 420 -29.19 -12.39 -11.94
N VAL A 421 -30.06 -13.37 -11.74
CA VAL A 421 -30.60 -13.70 -10.42
C VAL A 421 -29.61 -14.63 -9.71
N ASN A 422 -29.20 -14.27 -8.50
CA ASN A 422 -28.29 -15.09 -7.70
C ASN A 422 -28.92 -16.44 -7.32
N GLU A 423 -28.12 -17.39 -6.83
CA GLU A 423 -28.60 -18.74 -6.43
C GLU A 423 -29.65 -18.70 -5.31
N GLU A 424 -29.64 -17.64 -4.50
CA GLU A 424 -30.64 -17.39 -3.45
C GLU A 424 -31.98 -16.92 -4.01
N GLY A 425 -32.02 -16.44 -5.26
CA GLY A 425 -33.21 -15.89 -5.91
C GLY A 425 -33.24 -14.37 -5.90
N ASP A 426 -32.13 -13.72 -5.55
CA ASP A 426 -32.08 -12.29 -5.28
C ASP A 426 -31.33 -11.53 -6.37
N ILE A 427 -31.83 -10.33 -6.70
CA ILE A 427 -31.15 -9.35 -7.54
C ILE A 427 -30.78 -8.17 -6.63
N LEU A 428 -29.48 -7.93 -6.45
CA LEU A 428 -28.94 -6.89 -5.59
C LEU A 428 -28.58 -5.66 -6.41
N LEU A 429 -29.13 -4.51 -6.04
CA LEU A 429 -28.87 -3.22 -6.67
C LEU A 429 -28.39 -2.23 -5.61
N ALA A 430 -27.31 -1.51 -5.89
CA ALA A 430 -26.88 -0.42 -5.02
C ALA A 430 -27.93 0.71 -5.06
N LYS A 431 -28.36 1.22 -3.90
CA LYS A 431 -29.45 2.21 -3.81
C LYS A 431 -29.15 3.52 -4.55
N ASN A 432 -27.88 3.87 -4.70
CA ASN A 432 -27.39 5.04 -5.42
C ASN A 432 -27.29 4.84 -6.94
N SER A 433 -27.53 3.64 -7.45
CA SER A 433 -27.58 3.39 -8.89
C SER A 433 -28.77 4.14 -9.50
N THR A 434 -28.56 4.73 -10.68
CA THR A 434 -29.62 5.39 -11.46
C THR A 434 -30.80 4.46 -11.71
N ILE A 435 -30.52 3.16 -11.93
CA ILE A 435 -31.51 2.11 -12.13
C ILE A 435 -32.31 1.84 -10.83
N ALA A 436 -31.64 1.82 -9.68
CA ALA A 436 -32.31 1.62 -8.38
C ALA A 436 -33.18 2.82 -8.00
N GLN A 437 -32.72 4.04 -8.28
CA GLN A 437 -33.50 5.25 -8.03
C GLN A 437 -34.73 5.34 -8.93
N GLU A 438 -34.59 5.01 -10.22
CA GLU A 438 -35.70 4.96 -11.16
C GLU A 438 -36.72 3.86 -10.79
N MET A 439 -36.25 2.70 -10.33
CA MET A 439 -37.09 1.63 -9.79
C MET A 439 -37.88 2.05 -8.54
N ILE A 440 -37.23 2.71 -7.58
CA ILE A 440 -37.89 3.22 -6.37
C ILE A 440 -38.94 4.27 -6.74
N LYS A 441 -38.63 5.15 -7.70
CA LYS A 441 -39.55 6.17 -8.18
C LYS A 441 -40.80 5.56 -8.82
N ARG A 442 -40.64 4.61 -9.75
CA ARG A 442 -41.77 3.96 -10.44
C ARG A 442 -42.57 3.03 -9.53
N TYR A 443 -41.93 2.42 -8.54
CA TYR A 443 -42.60 1.69 -7.47
C TYR A 443 -43.49 2.62 -6.63
N ASN A 444 -42.99 3.80 -6.25
CA ASN A 444 -43.78 4.79 -5.51
C ASN A 444 -44.92 5.40 -6.36
N GLU A 445 -44.76 5.43 -7.68
CA GLU A 445 -45.80 5.83 -8.63
C GLU A 445 -46.85 4.72 -8.89
N GLY A 446 -46.67 3.53 -8.29
CA GLY A 446 -47.63 2.42 -8.33
C GLY A 446 -47.53 1.56 -9.59
N GLU A 447 -46.44 1.63 -10.35
CA GLU A 447 -46.25 0.82 -11.54
C GLU A 447 -45.96 -0.66 -11.21
N THR A 448 -46.47 -1.56 -12.05
CA THR A 448 -46.27 -3.01 -11.85
C THR A 448 -44.93 -3.46 -12.42
N ILE A 449 -44.06 -3.96 -11.55
CA ILE A 449 -42.76 -4.52 -11.94
C ILE A 449 -42.95 -5.99 -12.36
N ARG A 450 -42.31 -6.40 -13.46
CA ARG A 450 -42.33 -7.77 -13.98
C ARG A 450 -40.93 -8.23 -14.35
N LEU A 451 -40.64 -9.49 -14.09
CA LEU A 451 -39.40 -10.16 -14.50
C LEU A 451 -39.75 -11.15 -15.61
N ARG A 452 -38.99 -11.14 -16.71
CA ARG A 452 -39.09 -12.14 -17.78
C ARG A 452 -37.75 -12.83 -17.94
N PRO A 453 -37.65 -14.16 -17.75
CA PRO A 453 -36.42 -14.88 -18.05
C PRO A 453 -36.11 -14.80 -19.55
N VAL A 454 -34.83 -14.58 -19.85
CA VAL A 454 -34.27 -14.51 -21.21
C VAL A 454 -34.06 -15.91 -21.78
#